data_AF-A0A954RGP0-F1
#
_entry.id   AF-A0A954RGP0-F1
#
_cell.length_a   1.000
_cell.length_b   1.000
_cell.length_c   1.000
_cell.angle_alpha   90.00
_cell.angle_beta   90.00
_cell.angle_gamma   90.00
#
_symmetry.space_group_name_H-M   'P 1'
#
loop_
_entity.id
_entity.type
_entity.pdbx_description
1 polymer ?
#
loop_
_entity_poly.entity_id
_entity_poly.type
_entity_poly.pdbx_seq_one_letter_code
_entity_poly.pdbx_strand_id
1 'polypeptide(L)'
;MYELLKSADRRHGGFGGAPKFPHPMDVRVLLRCWKRFDTSTPAAQSSRGADEALDVLTLTLDKMARGGIYDHLGGGFHRYSTDARWLVPHFEKMLYDNALLVPAYLELGQVLRIDESTEPLPFVVVRETLDYVLREMQQSEGGF
;
A
#
# COMPACT_ATOMS: atom_id res chain seq x y z
N MET A 1 -10.02 -8.82 10.62
CA MET A 1 -9.86 -9.52 9.32
C MET A 1 -11.20 -9.60 8.57
N TYR A 2 -12.19 -10.37 9.03
CA TYR A 2 -13.47 -10.55 8.31
C TYR A 2 -14.16 -9.25 7.89
N GLU A 3 -14.41 -8.31 8.82
CA GLU A 3 -15.05 -7.03 8.49
C GLU A 3 -14.25 -6.19 7.49
N LEU A 4 -12.92 -6.26 7.56
CA LEU A 4 -12.03 -5.52 6.67
C LEU A 4 -12.04 -6.12 5.25
N LEU A 5 -12.09 -7.45 5.13
CA LEU A 5 -12.28 -8.12 3.84
C LEU A 5 -13.66 -7.84 3.25
N LYS A 6 -14.68 -7.66 4.10
CA LYS A 6 -16.03 -7.32 3.65
C LYS A 6 -16.12 -5.91 3.08
N SER A 7 -15.37 -4.94 3.62
CA SER A 7 -15.31 -3.57 3.12
C SER A 7 -14.35 -3.36 1.94
N ALA A 8 -13.56 -4.37 1.59
CA ALA A 8 -12.58 -4.30 0.52
C ALA A 8 -13.21 -4.19 -0.88
N ASP A 9 -12.73 -3.22 -1.66
CA ASP A 9 -13.08 -3.09 -3.07
C ASP A 9 -12.24 -4.07 -3.90
N ARG A 10 -12.87 -5.18 -4.29
CA ARG A 10 -12.23 -6.24 -5.07
C ARG A 10 -12.03 -5.90 -6.55
N ARG A 11 -12.49 -4.73 -7.01
CA ARG A 11 -12.34 -4.28 -8.41
C ARG A 11 -11.23 -3.25 -8.55
N HIS A 12 -11.18 -2.29 -7.63
CA HIS A 12 -10.25 -1.17 -7.69
C HIS A 12 -9.25 -1.14 -6.52
N GLY A 13 -9.32 -2.08 -5.59
CA GLY A 13 -8.47 -2.07 -4.40
C GLY A 13 -8.87 -0.99 -3.40
N GLY A 14 -8.33 -1.09 -2.20
CA GLY A 14 -8.67 -0.23 -1.06
C GLY A 14 -9.97 -0.65 -0.37
N PHE A 15 -10.49 0.26 0.43
CA PHE A 15 -11.67 0.05 1.25
C PHE A 15 -12.67 1.18 1.02
N GLY A 16 -13.96 0.84 1.03
CA GLY A 16 -15.04 1.82 0.85
C GLY A 16 -15.13 2.39 -0.58
N GLY A 17 -15.82 3.54 -0.69
CA GLY A 17 -16.13 4.22 -1.96
C GLY A 17 -15.30 5.48 -2.20
N ALA A 18 -15.83 6.41 -2.99
CA ALA A 18 -15.25 7.73 -3.21
C ALA A 18 -15.77 8.75 -2.17
N PRO A 19 -14.93 9.69 -1.67
CA PRO A 19 -13.48 9.77 -1.86
C PRO A 19 -12.76 8.59 -1.20
N LYS A 20 -11.70 8.09 -1.83
CA LYS A 20 -11.00 6.87 -1.43
C LYS A 20 -9.64 7.17 -0.81
N PHE A 21 -9.44 6.72 0.43
CA PHE A 21 -8.23 6.94 1.22
C PHE A 21 -7.32 5.70 1.20
N PRO A 22 -5.98 5.86 1.28
CA PRO A 22 -5.04 4.73 1.23
C PRO A 22 -5.14 3.70 2.38
N HIS A 23 -5.62 4.12 3.56
CA HIS A 23 -5.77 3.26 4.74
C HIS A 23 -4.54 2.36 5.03
N PRO A 24 -3.33 2.93 5.18
CA PRO A 24 -2.08 2.14 5.26
C PRO A 24 -2.05 1.19 6.46
N MET A 25 -2.71 1.54 7.56
CA MET A 25 -2.81 0.69 8.74
C MET A 25 -3.67 -0.55 8.49
N ASP A 26 -4.80 -0.40 7.79
CA ASP A 26 -5.69 -1.51 7.45
C ASP A 26 -5.02 -2.50 6.50
N VAL A 27 -4.32 -1.96 5.49
CA VAL A 27 -3.45 -2.70 4.58
C VAL A 27 -2.43 -3.55 5.36
N ARG A 28 -1.73 -2.94 6.33
CA ARG A 28 -0.75 -3.66 7.15
C ARG A 28 -1.40 -4.64 8.14
N VAL A 29 -2.62 -4.39 8.62
CA VAL A 29 -3.39 -5.37 9.40
C VAL A 29 -3.70 -6.61 8.57
N LEU A 30 -4.13 -6.45 7.31
CA LEU A 30 -4.34 -7.60 6.41
C LEU A 30 -3.07 -8.40 6.21
N LEU A 31 -1.93 -7.74 5.98
CA LEU A 31 -0.63 -8.40 5.88
C LEU A 31 -0.27 -9.19 7.14
N ARG A 32 -0.46 -8.60 8.33
CA ARG A 32 -0.18 -9.28 9.62
C ARG A 32 -1.13 -10.45 9.85
N CYS A 33 -2.41 -10.32 9.47
CA CYS A 33 -3.37 -11.41 9.50
C CYS A 33 -2.96 -12.53 8.55
N TRP A 34 -2.61 -12.21 7.30
CA TRP A 34 -2.07 -13.16 6.34
C TRP A 34 -0.87 -13.87 6.95
N LYS A 35 0.17 -13.17 7.40
CA LYS A 35 1.37 -13.80 7.99
C LYS A 35 1.08 -14.71 9.20
N ARG A 36 0.04 -14.39 9.99
CA ARG A 36 -0.37 -15.20 11.14
C ARG A 36 -1.07 -16.50 10.73
N PHE A 37 -1.80 -16.47 9.61
CA PHE A 37 -2.62 -17.58 9.12
C PHE A 37 -2.07 -18.23 7.84
N ASP A 38 -0.98 -17.69 7.29
CA ASP A 38 -0.23 -18.23 6.16
C ASP A 38 0.47 -19.53 6.59
N THR A 39 0.37 -20.52 5.73
CA THR A 39 0.62 -21.92 6.06
C THR A 39 1.84 -22.46 5.37
N SER A 40 2.86 -21.62 5.32
CA SER A 40 4.23 -22.03 5.01
C SER A 40 4.82 -22.97 6.08
N THR A 41 4.09 -23.28 7.16
CA THR A 41 4.34 -24.39 8.09
C THR A 41 3.37 -25.57 7.88
N PRO A 42 3.85 -26.83 7.88
CA PRO A 42 3.02 -28.03 7.61
C PRO A 42 1.84 -28.30 8.57
N ALA A 43 1.77 -27.59 9.69
CA ALA A 43 0.76 -27.79 10.73
C ALA A 43 -0.48 -26.87 10.60
N ALA A 44 -0.44 -25.88 9.70
CA ALA A 44 -1.54 -24.94 9.50
C ALA A 44 -2.23 -25.26 8.16
N GLN A 45 -3.56 -25.32 8.14
CA GLN A 45 -4.33 -25.39 6.88
C GLN A 45 -4.50 -23.98 6.34
N SER A 46 -4.16 -23.71 5.06
CA SER A 46 -4.43 -22.42 4.44
C SER A 46 -5.89 -22.09 4.67
N SER A 47 -6.14 -21.06 5.47
CA SER A 47 -7.49 -20.58 5.66
C SER A 47 -7.84 -19.70 4.46
N ARG A 48 -8.99 -19.93 3.84
CA ARG A 48 -9.51 -19.11 2.73
C ARG A 48 -9.40 -17.59 2.98
N GLY A 49 -9.46 -17.16 4.24
CA GLY A 49 -9.31 -15.75 4.63
C GLY A 49 -7.89 -15.21 4.57
N ALA A 50 -6.86 -16.04 4.69
CA ALA A 50 -5.47 -15.62 4.50
C ALA A 50 -5.21 -15.31 3.03
N ASP A 51 -5.55 -16.23 2.12
CA ASP A 51 -5.43 -16.03 0.68
C ASP A 51 -6.17 -14.75 0.23
N GLU A 52 -7.42 -14.57 0.69
CA GLU A 52 -8.20 -13.38 0.38
C GLU A 52 -7.58 -12.08 0.93
N ALA A 53 -6.90 -12.13 2.08
CA ALA A 53 -6.18 -10.98 2.62
C ALA A 53 -4.98 -10.60 1.76
N LEU A 54 -4.23 -11.58 1.24
CA LEU A 54 -3.12 -11.32 0.34
C LEU A 54 -3.60 -10.76 -1.01
N ASP A 55 -4.70 -11.28 -1.54
CA ASP A 55 -5.31 -10.78 -2.79
C ASP A 55 -5.75 -9.32 -2.65
N VAL A 56 -6.48 -8.99 -1.57
CA VAL A 56 -6.93 -7.61 -1.31
C VAL A 56 -5.74 -6.68 -1.10
N LEU A 57 -4.74 -7.09 -0.32
CA LEU A 57 -3.51 -6.34 -0.09
C LEU A 57 -2.80 -6.01 -1.41
N THR A 58 -2.55 -7.04 -2.23
CA THR A 58 -1.82 -6.93 -3.49
C THR A 58 -2.57 -6.05 -4.48
N LEU A 59 -3.89 -6.25 -4.64
CA LEU A 59 -4.71 -5.42 -5.51
C LEU A 59 -4.72 -3.96 -5.04
N THR A 60 -4.84 -3.71 -3.74
CA THR A 60 -4.89 -2.36 -3.18
C THR A 60 -3.63 -1.58 -3.49
N LEU A 61 -2.47 -2.15 -3.18
CA LEU A 61 -1.18 -1.50 -3.39
C LEU A 61 -0.86 -1.37 -4.90
N ASP A 62 -1.17 -2.37 -5.73
CA ASP A 62 -0.99 -2.26 -7.18
C ASP A 62 -1.85 -1.13 -7.79
N LYS A 63 -3.12 -1.05 -7.41
CA LYS A 63 -4.05 -0.05 -7.95
C LYS A 63 -3.71 1.37 -7.50
N MET A 64 -3.27 1.54 -6.25
CA MET A 64 -2.80 2.84 -5.77
C MET A 64 -1.54 3.28 -6.50
N ALA A 65 -0.51 2.42 -6.59
CA ALA A 65 0.75 2.74 -7.24
C ALA A 65 0.60 3.04 -8.74
N ARG A 66 -0.37 2.40 -9.42
CA ARG A 66 -0.66 2.65 -10.84
C ARG A 66 -1.68 3.77 -11.08
N GLY A 67 -2.34 4.25 -10.02
CA GLY A 67 -3.32 5.32 -10.10
C GLY A 67 -2.68 6.71 -10.07
N GLY A 68 -3.48 7.74 -10.30
CA GLY A 68 -3.05 9.14 -10.13
C GLY A 68 -2.97 9.60 -8.68
N ILE A 69 -3.36 8.77 -7.69
CA ILE A 69 -3.04 9.03 -6.28
C ILE A 69 -1.54 8.97 -6.00
N TYR A 70 -0.80 8.17 -6.77
CA TYR A 70 0.65 8.16 -6.77
C TYR A 70 1.17 9.22 -7.74
N ASP A 71 2.10 10.06 -7.29
CA ASP A 71 2.75 11.04 -8.16
C ASP A 71 3.90 10.38 -8.92
N HIS A 72 3.64 10.01 -10.17
CA HIS A 72 4.60 9.35 -11.06
C HIS A 72 5.76 10.25 -11.50
N LEU A 73 5.71 11.56 -11.25
CA LEU A 73 6.77 12.50 -11.63
C LEU A 73 7.63 12.90 -10.44
N GLY A 74 6.98 13.20 -9.31
CA GLY A 74 7.64 13.69 -8.10
C GLY A 74 7.88 12.62 -7.02
N GLY A 75 7.25 11.45 -7.13
CA GLY A 75 7.23 10.43 -6.08
C GLY A 75 6.24 10.77 -4.95
N GLY A 76 5.92 9.75 -4.15
CA GLY A 76 5.01 9.87 -3.02
C GLY A 76 3.52 9.90 -3.40
N PHE A 77 2.67 9.81 -2.38
CA PHE A 77 1.22 9.69 -2.48
C PHE A 77 0.52 10.97 -2.04
N HIS A 78 -0.52 11.30 -2.80
CA HIS A 78 -1.55 12.23 -2.40
C HIS A 78 -2.44 11.64 -1.31
N ARG A 79 -3.05 12.52 -0.51
CA ARG A 79 -3.79 12.14 0.71
C ARG A 79 -4.96 11.19 0.44
N TYR A 80 -5.69 11.41 -0.65
CA TYR A 80 -6.78 10.56 -1.11
C TYR A 80 -7.09 10.78 -2.58
N SER A 81 -7.87 9.87 -3.17
CA SER A 81 -8.43 10.05 -4.50
C SER A 81 -9.89 10.49 -4.42
N THR A 82 -10.30 11.44 -5.24
CA THR A 82 -11.70 11.88 -5.31
C THR A 82 -12.61 10.86 -5.99
N ASP A 83 -12.04 9.85 -6.67
CA ASP A 83 -12.79 8.78 -7.33
C ASP A 83 -12.40 7.40 -6.79
N ALA A 84 -13.22 6.38 -7.04
CA ALA A 84 -13.02 5.04 -6.50
C ALA A 84 -11.89 4.26 -7.19
N ARG A 85 -11.36 4.73 -8.32
CA ARG A 85 -10.37 4.02 -9.15
C ARG A 85 -8.94 4.52 -8.92
N TRP A 86 -8.74 5.43 -7.97
CA TRP A 86 -7.46 6.05 -7.65
C TRP A 86 -6.90 6.98 -8.75
N LEU A 87 -7.75 7.49 -9.66
CA LEU A 87 -7.26 8.23 -10.83
C LEU A 87 -7.07 9.71 -10.56
N VAL A 88 -7.99 10.34 -9.84
CA VAL A 88 -7.97 11.78 -9.59
C VAL A 88 -7.53 12.03 -8.15
N PRO A 89 -6.35 12.60 -7.90
CA PRO A 89 -5.88 12.89 -6.56
C PRO A 89 -6.51 14.16 -6.00
N HIS A 90 -6.65 14.19 -4.67
CA HIS A 90 -6.64 15.44 -3.93
C HIS A 90 -5.18 15.84 -3.70
N PHE A 91 -4.70 16.87 -4.42
CA PHE A 91 -3.27 17.15 -4.62
C PHE A 91 -2.41 17.40 -3.35
N GLU A 92 -3.02 17.54 -2.18
CA GLU A 92 -2.31 17.56 -0.90
C GLU A 92 -1.54 16.25 -0.66
N LYS A 93 -0.28 16.34 -0.21
CA LYS A 93 0.51 15.21 0.28
C LYS A 93 0.84 15.45 1.75
N MET A 94 0.77 14.39 2.56
CA MET A 94 1.07 14.46 3.98
C MET A 94 2.18 13.49 4.34
N LEU A 95 3.06 13.90 5.25
CA LEU A 95 4.21 13.11 5.71
C LEU A 95 3.78 11.75 6.27
N TYR A 96 2.80 11.72 7.16
CA TYR A 96 2.41 10.47 7.82
C TYR A 96 1.81 9.46 6.83
N ASP A 97 1.05 9.91 5.83
CA ASP A 97 0.49 9.02 4.80
C ASP A 97 1.63 8.34 4.01
N ASN A 98 2.61 9.13 3.58
CA ASN A 98 3.78 8.64 2.85
C ASN A 98 4.65 7.72 3.72
N ALA A 99 4.94 8.13 4.96
CA ALA A 99 5.74 7.35 5.90
C ALA A 99 5.09 5.99 6.25
N LEU A 100 3.76 5.94 6.33
CA LEU A 100 3.03 4.70 6.65
C LEU A 100 2.83 3.78 5.43
N LEU A 101 2.86 4.31 4.20
CA LEU A 101 2.76 3.51 2.98
C LEU A 101 4.08 2.81 2.60
N VAL A 102 5.22 3.43 2.87
CA VAL A 102 6.56 2.85 2.64
C VAL A 102 6.69 1.42 3.19
N PRO A 103 6.43 1.15 4.49
CA PRO A 103 6.53 -0.21 5.01
C PRO A 103 5.51 -1.16 4.39
N ALA A 104 4.33 -0.68 3.96
CA ALA A 104 3.34 -1.54 3.33
C ALA A 104 3.80 -2.08 1.97
N TYR A 105 4.38 -1.22 1.11
CA TYR A 105 4.96 -1.63 -0.16
C TYR A 105 6.23 -2.48 0.01
N LEU A 106 7.10 -2.10 0.94
CA LEU A 106 8.32 -2.88 1.22
C LEU A 106 7.97 -4.30 1.69
N GLU A 107 7.05 -4.41 2.64
CA GLU A 107 6.61 -5.70 3.17
C GLU A 107 5.89 -6.53 2.09
N LEU A 108 5.14 -5.91 1.16
CA LEU A 108 4.54 -6.61 0.02
C LEU A 108 5.61 -7.25 -0.87
N GLY A 109 6.65 -6.49 -1.25
CA GLY A 109 7.75 -7.00 -2.07
C GLY A 109 8.47 -8.18 -1.43
N GLN A 110 8.72 -8.10 -0.12
CA GLN A 110 9.33 -9.18 0.67
C GLN A 110 8.45 -10.44 0.72
N VAL A 111 7.15 -10.27 0.96
CA VAL A 111 6.20 -11.39 1.05
C VAL A 111 6.03 -12.10 -0.29
N LEU A 112 5.93 -11.34 -1.37
CA LEU A 112 5.84 -11.88 -2.72
C LEU A 112 7.20 -12.37 -3.27
N ARG A 113 8.28 -12.25 -2.47
CA ARG A 113 9.66 -12.64 -2.82
C ARG A 113 10.10 -12.06 -4.17
N ILE A 114 9.73 -10.81 -4.42
CA ILE A 114 10.06 -10.16 -5.68
C ILE A 114 11.53 -9.81 -5.67
N ASP A 115 12.23 -10.13 -6.76
CA ASP A 115 13.63 -9.80 -6.95
C ASP A 115 13.79 -8.28 -7.14
N GLU A 116 14.36 -7.60 -6.15
CA GLU A 116 14.57 -6.16 -6.18
C GLU A 116 15.51 -5.70 -7.30
N SER A 117 16.39 -6.58 -7.79
CA SER A 117 17.34 -6.25 -8.86
C SER A 117 16.66 -5.98 -10.20
N THR A 118 15.39 -6.38 -10.33
CA THR A 118 14.54 -6.12 -11.51
C THR A 118 13.78 -4.79 -11.42
N GLU A 119 14.01 -4.00 -10.38
CA GLU A 119 13.29 -2.75 -10.07
C GLU A 119 11.77 -2.88 -10.16
N PRO A 120 11.16 -3.87 -9.49
CA PRO A 120 9.73 -4.08 -9.54
C PRO A 120 8.98 -2.96 -8.78
N LEU A 121 7.71 -2.80 -9.15
CA LEU A 121 6.84 -1.71 -8.69
C LEU A 121 6.93 -1.39 -7.19
N PRO A 122 6.87 -2.36 -6.23
CA PRO A 122 6.89 -2.01 -4.82
C PRO A 122 8.18 -1.32 -4.35
N PHE A 123 9.34 -1.73 -4.88
CA PHE A 123 10.62 -1.13 -4.47
C PHE A 123 10.85 0.22 -5.16
N VAL A 124 10.39 0.39 -6.40
CA VAL A 124 10.38 1.70 -7.08
C VAL A 124 9.55 2.70 -6.28
N VAL A 125 8.32 2.33 -5.93
CA VAL A 125 7.41 3.17 -5.13
C VAL A 125 8.03 3.53 -3.77
N VAL A 126 8.65 2.56 -3.08
CA VAL A 126 9.33 2.81 -1.81
C VAL A 126 10.45 3.84 -1.98
N ARG A 127 11.32 3.65 -2.97
CA ARG A 127 12.48 4.53 -3.21
C ARG A 127 12.02 5.95 -3.55
N GLU A 128 11.15 6.09 -4.54
CA GLU A 128 10.63 7.38 -4.99
C GLU A 128 9.83 8.11 -3.89
N THR A 129 9.09 7.37 -3.06
CA THR A 129 8.38 7.96 -1.91
C THR A 129 9.35 8.46 -0.84
N LEU A 130 10.41 7.69 -0.53
CA LEU A 130 11.45 8.12 0.42
C LEU A 130 12.24 9.31 -0.12
N ASP A 131 12.58 9.32 -1.41
CA ASP A 131 13.25 10.43 -2.07
C ASP A 131 12.40 11.70 -2.05
N TYR A 132 11.08 11.57 -2.27
CA TYR A 132 10.13 12.67 -2.11
C TYR A 132 10.11 13.21 -0.67
N VAL A 133 10.01 12.32 0.33
CA VAL A 133 9.99 12.72 1.74
C VAL A 133 11.27 13.43 2.14
N LEU A 134 12.43 12.92 1.74
CA LEU A 134 13.72 13.56 2.02
C LEU A 134 13.87 14.92 1.32
N ARG A 135 13.37 15.04 0.08
CA ARG A 135 13.52 16.26 -0.70
C ARG A 135 12.54 17.36 -0.28
N GLU A 136 11.29 17.01 0.01
CA GLU A 136 10.19 17.97 0.13
C GLU A 136 9.62 18.08 1.56
N MET A 137 9.88 17.09 2.41
CA MET A 137 9.30 17.02 3.76
C MET A 137 10.37 17.02 4.87
N GLN A 138 11.65 17.03 4.54
CA GLN A 138 12.72 17.17 5.52
C GLN A 138 13.15 18.64 5.67
N GLN A 139 13.31 19.09 6.92
CA GLN A 139 13.89 20.39 7.23
C GLN A 139 15.41 20.39 7.05
N SER A 140 16.01 21.54 6.76
CA SER A 140 17.46 21.70 6.57
C SER A 140 18.29 21.25 7.77
N GLU A 141 17.74 21.37 8.98
CA GLU A 141 18.38 20.98 10.23
C GLU A 141 18.15 19.50 10.62
N GLY A 142 17.37 18.75 9.81
CA GLY A 142 17.21 17.30 9.97
C GLY A 142 15.94 16.79 10.68
N GLY A 143 14.85 17.57 10.72
CA GLY A 143 13.51 17.10 11.14
C GLY A 143 12.59 16.75 9.96
N PHE A 144 11.41 16.18 10.24
CA PHE A 144 10.32 15.96 9.27
C PHE A 144 9.03 16.64 9.75
#